data_AF-A0AAV3XY99-F1
#
_entry.id   AF-A0AAV3XY99-F1
#
_cell.length_a   1.000
_cell.length_b   1.000
_cell.length_c   1.000
_cell.angle_alpha   90.00
_cell.angle_beta   90.00
_cell.angle_gamma   90.00
#
_symmetry.space_group_name_H-M   'P 1'
#
loop_
_entity.id
_entity.type
_entity.pdbx_description
1 polymer ?
#
loop_
_entity_poly.entity_id
_entity_poly.type
_entity_poly.pdbx_seq_one_letter_code
_entity_poly.pdbx_strand_id
1 'polypeptide(L)'
;MEGDCTRTLLITANVGSIFEEPDTMFPGWLDSFFKCLYAHKPGIVALHCQEVGGKNYEASMQHVNQFVKTLLSCEELHKYDRARIFLDEDYTAADKFTALGNLYFIHEDVSDVLIWDFVGE
;
A
#
# COMPACT_ATOMS: atom_id res chain seq x y z
N MET A 1 13.58 -6.65 -29.89
CA MET A 1 13.34 -5.41 -29.14
C MET A 1 13.17 -5.84 -27.70
N GLU A 2 14.22 -5.72 -26.89
CA GLU A 2 14.01 -5.69 -25.44
C GLU A 2 13.25 -4.40 -25.20
N GLY A 3 11.94 -4.50 -24.97
CA GLY A 3 11.17 -3.37 -24.50
C GLY A 3 11.74 -2.94 -23.15
N ASP A 4 11.83 -1.64 -22.90
CA ASP A 4 12.23 -1.14 -21.59
C ASP A 4 11.30 -1.75 -20.52
N CYS A 5 11.85 -2.64 -19.70
CA CYS A 5 11.11 -3.23 -18.59
C CYS A 5 10.91 -2.16 -17.51
N THR A 6 9.67 -1.93 -17.10
CA THR A 6 9.38 -1.01 -15.99
C THR A 6 10.02 -1.52 -14.70
N ARG A 7 10.88 -0.70 -14.09
CA ARG A 7 11.46 -1.01 -12.77
C ARG A 7 10.35 -1.16 -11.75
N THR A 8 10.28 -2.33 -11.12
CA THR A 8 9.25 -2.66 -10.14
C THR A 8 9.89 -2.88 -8.78
N LEU A 9 9.35 -2.23 -7.75
CA LEU A 9 9.75 -2.41 -6.36
C LEU A 9 8.63 -3.15 -5.62
N LEU A 10 8.96 -4.31 -5.08
CA LEU A 10 8.07 -5.14 -4.28
C LEU A 10 8.43 -4.98 -2.80
N ILE A 11 7.48 -4.54 -1.99
CA ILE A 11 7.65 -4.28 -0.56
C ILE A 11 6.64 -5.13 0.19
N THR A 12 7.09 -5.78 1.26
CA THR A 12 6.21 -6.37 2.25
C THR A 12 6.43 -5.67 3.58
N ALA A 13 5.35 -5.37 4.31
CA ALA A 13 5.42 -4.70 5.59
C ALA A 13 4.35 -5.26 6.55
N ASN A 14 4.80 -5.76 7.70
CA ASN A 14 3.89 -5.93 8.83
C ASN A 14 3.60 -4.53 9.41
N VAL A 15 2.33 -4.13 9.37
CA VAL A 15 1.87 -2.78 9.74
C VAL A 15 0.99 -2.79 10.99
N GLY A 16 0.87 -3.92 11.69
CA GLY A 16 0.00 -4.06 12.87
C GLY A 16 0.29 -3.03 13.96
N SER A 17 1.57 -2.82 14.26
CA SER A 17 2.01 -1.82 15.26
C SER A 17 1.72 -0.37 14.84
N ILE A 18 1.62 -0.09 13.52
CA ILE A 18 1.25 1.25 13.04
C ILE A 18 -0.20 1.56 13.41
N PHE A 19 -1.08 0.56 13.39
CA PHE A 19 -2.49 0.76 13.78
C PHE A 19 -2.71 0.76 15.29
N GLU A 20 -1.80 0.17 16.07
CA GLU A 20 -1.80 0.23 17.53
C GLU A 20 -1.26 1.58 18.05
N GLU A 21 -0.21 2.13 17.42
CA GLU A 21 0.47 3.36 17.83
C GLU A 21 0.75 4.30 16.63
N PRO A 22 -0.28 4.86 15.97
CA PRO A 22 -0.12 5.58 14.71
C PRO A 22 0.77 6.83 14.82
N ASP A 23 0.66 7.59 15.90
CA ASP A 23 1.42 8.84 16.08
C ASP A 23 2.93 8.58 16.26
N THR A 24 3.30 7.43 16.82
CA THR A 24 4.70 7.08 17.10
C THR A 24 5.34 6.30 15.94
N MET A 25 4.62 5.30 15.42
CA MET A 25 5.18 4.33 14.47
C MET A 25 5.09 4.80 13.03
N PHE A 26 4.01 5.50 12.65
CA PHE A 26 3.78 5.85 11.26
C PHE A 26 4.82 6.82 10.68
N PRO A 27 5.26 7.88 11.39
CA PRO A 27 6.25 8.82 10.83
C PRO A 27 7.58 8.16 10.48
N GLY A 28 8.09 7.28 11.37
CA GLY A 28 9.35 6.56 11.12
C GLY A 28 9.24 5.53 10.01
N TRP A 29 8.08 4.88 9.90
CA TRP A 29 7.80 3.96 8.81
C TRP A 29 7.71 4.70 7.46
N LEU A 30 7.03 5.85 7.40
CA LEU A 30 6.93 6.69 6.19
C LEU A 30 8.31 7.17 5.71
N ASP A 31 9.14 7.68 6.63
CA ASP A 31 10.51 8.09 6.31
C ASP A 31 11.32 6.94 5.71
N SER A 32 11.22 5.75 6.27
CA SER A 32 11.89 4.54 5.74
C SER A 32 11.36 4.13 4.37
N PHE A 33 10.04 4.19 4.19
CA PHE A 33 9.38 3.90 2.92
C PHE A 33 9.84 4.87 1.82
N PHE A 34 9.84 6.18 2.08
CA PHE A 34 10.26 7.18 1.10
C PHE A 34 11.75 7.14 0.80
N LYS A 35 12.61 6.85 1.78
CA LYS A 35 14.03 6.57 1.54
C LYS A 35 14.21 5.42 0.54
N CYS A 36 13.39 4.37 0.65
CA CYS A 36 13.42 3.25 -0.28
C CYS A 36 13.01 3.68 -1.71
N LEU A 37 11.93 4.47 -1.84
CA LEU A 37 11.48 4.98 -3.14
C LEU A 37 12.52 5.88 -3.79
N TYR A 38 13.12 6.79 -3.02
CA TYR A 38 14.14 7.73 -3.50
C TYR A 38 15.38 7.00 -4.01
N ALA A 39 15.81 5.93 -3.32
CA ALA A 39 16.98 5.15 -3.69
C ALA A 39 16.76 4.34 -4.98
N HIS A 40 15.57 3.74 -5.15
CA HIS A 40 15.32 2.79 -6.25
C HIS A 40 14.64 3.41 -7.48
N LYS A 41 13.93 4.54 -7.31
CA LYS A 41 13.17 5.24 -8.37
C LYS A 41 12.38 4.26 -9.26
N PRO A 42 11.49 3.45 -8.66
CA PRO A 42 10.71 2.47 -9.41
C PRO A 42 9.62 3.16 -10.25
N GLY A 43 9.28 2.54 -11.39
CA GLY A 43 8.08 2.91 -12.15
C GLY A 43 6.80 2.31 -11.56
N ILE A 44 6.90 1.16 -10.90
CA ILE A 44 5.79 0.52 -10.17
C ILE A 44 6.25 0.17 -8.76
N VAL A 45 5.44 0.54 -7.76
CA VAL A 45 5.59 0.08 -6.37
C VAL A 45 4.42 -0.83 -6.05
N ALA A 46 4.70 -2.03 -5.55
CA ALA A 46 3.71 -2.91 -4.94
C ALA A 46 4.04 -3.06 -3.47
N LEU A 47 3.18 -2.53 -2.60
CA LEU A 47 3.28 -2.62 -1.15
C LEU A 47 2.23 -3.61 -0.64
N HIS A 48 2.70 -4.76 -0.18
CA HIS A 48 1.90 -5.75 0.52
C HIS A 48 1.98 -5.51 2.03
N CYS A 49 0.83 -5.32 2.67
CA CYS A 49 0.68 -5.05 4.08
C CYS A 49 0.07 -6.26 4.79
N GLN A 50 0.69 -6.67 5.90
CA GLN A 50 0.13 -7.65 6.85
C GLN A 50 -0.35 -6.96 8.13
N GLU A 51 -1.31 -7.57 8.81
CA GLU A 51 -1.90 -7.06 10.05
C GLU A 51 -2.55 -5.67 9.87
N VAL A 52 -3.19 -5.44 8.73
CA VAL A 52 -3.98 -4.23 8.49
C VAL A 52 -5.10 -4.13 9.52
N GLY A 53 -5.16 -2.98 10.22
CA GLY A 53 -6.08 -2.76 11.34
C GLY A 53 -5.54 -3.19 12.72
N GLY A 54 -4.39 -3.85 12.78
CA GLY A 54 -3.78 -4.30 14.05
C GLY A 54 -4.62 -5.33 14.80
N LYS A 55 -4.32 -5.56 16.09
CA LYS A 55 -5.02 -6.58 16.90
C LYS A 55 -6.47 -6.22 17.25
N ASN A 56 -6.80 -4.93 17.33
CA ASN A 56 -8.13 -4.42 17.73
C ASN A 56 -8.85 -3.81 16.52
N TYR A 57 -9.18 -4.64 15.52
CA TYR A 57 -9.69 -4.21 14.22
C TYR A 57 -10.93 -3.29 14.29
N GLU A 58 -11.90 -3.56 15.18
CA GLU A 58 -13.13 -2.76 15.30
C GLU A 58 -12.88 -1.28 15.62
N ALA A 59 -11.87 -1.00 16.45
CA ALA A 59 -11.51 0.37 16.84
C ALA A 59 -10.56 1.03 15.83
N SER A 60 -9.85 0.24 15.02
CA SER A 60 -8.70 0.67 14.22
C SER A 60 -9.01 0.89 12.75
N MET A 61 -10.18 0.49 12.24
CA MET A 61 -10.55 0.71 10.82
C MET A 61 -10.57 2.20 10.41
N GLN A 62 -10.89 3.10 11.35
CA GLN A 62 -10.75 4.54 11.12
C GLN A 62 -9.29 4.94 10.82
N HIS A 63 -8.32 4.25 11.42
CA HIS A 63 -6.90 4.49 11.21
C HIS A 63 -6.40 3.91 9.88
N VAL A 64 -7.02 2.83 9.37
CA VAL A 64 -6.73 2.30 8.03
C VAL A 64 -7.06 3.32 6.94
N ASN A 65 -8.25 3.91 7.01
CA ASN A 65 -8.66 4.98 6.09
C ASN A 65 -7.73 6.21 6.20
N GLN A 66 -7.35 6.60 7.41
CA GLN A 66 -6.43 7.72 7.62
C GLN A 66 -5.03 7.40 7.09
N PHE A 67 -4.52 6.18 7.30
CA PHE A 67 -3.24 5.72 6.79
C PHE A 67 -3.18 5.85 5.26
N VAL A 68 -4.20 5.35 4.56
CA VAL A 68 -4.29 5.45 3.09
C VAL A 68 -4.34 6.90 2.63
N LYS A 69 -5.19 7.72 3.26
CA LYS A 69 -5.31 9.15 2.91
C LYS A 69 -4.01 9.90 3.11
N THR A 70 -3.34 9.69 4.25
CA THR A 70 -2.05 10.32 4.53
C THR A 70 -1.02 9.90 3.49
N LEU A 71 -0.89 8.60 3.21
CA LEU A 71 0.06 8.09 2.23
C LEU A 71 -0.17 8.71 0.84
N LEU A 72 -1.42 8.76 0.36
CA LEU A 72 -1.77 9.36 -0.93
C LEU A 72 -1.61 10.89 -0.98
N SER A 73 -1.57 11.56 0.18
CA SER A 73 -1.37 13.02 0.27
C SER A 73 0.10 13.43 0.35
N CYS A 74 1.02 12.48 0.52
CA CYS A 74 2.44 12.76 0.64
C CYS A 74 3.01 13.30 -0.67
N GLU A 75 3.77 14.39 -0.58
CA GLU A 75 4.40 15.02 -1.74
C GLU A 75 5.38 14.06 -2.42
N GLU A 76 6.02 13.16 -1.69
CA GLU A 76 6.93 12.15 -2.21
C GLU A 76 6.27 11.19 -3.22
N LEU A 77 4.94 11.07 -3.19
CA LEU A 77 4.16 10.26 -4.13
C LEU A 77 3.53 11.06 -5.28
N HIS A 78 3.77 12.37 -5.41
CA HIS A 78 3.12 13.21 -6.43
C HIS A 78 3.31 12.72 -7.87
N LYS A 79 4.43 12.06 -8.17
CA LYS A 79 4.71 11.49 -9.50
C LYS A 79 4.08 10.13 -9.74
N TYR A 80 3.58 9.49 -8.69
CA TYR A 80 2.78 8.27 -8.81
C TYR A 80 1.32 8.68 -8.96
N ASP A 81 0.98 9.11 -10.18
CA ASP A 81 -0.31 9.71 -10.54
C ASP A 81 -1.49 8.72 -10.49
N ARG A 82 -1.19 7.43 -10.43
CA ARG A 82 -2.16 6.34 -10.37
C ARG A 82 -1.85 5.46 -9.16
N ALA A 83 -2.90 5.18 -8.39
CA ALA A 83 -2.84 4.23 -7.30
C ALA A 83 -4.00 3.23 -7.37
N ARG A 84 -3.74 1.98 -7.04
CA ARG A 84 -4.77 0.94 -6.86
C ARG A 84 -4.58 0.27 -5.51
N ILE A 85 -5.63 0.25 -4.71
CA ILE A 85 -5.58 -0.21 -3.32
C ILE A 85 -6.63 -1.30 -3.14
N PHE A 86 -6.21 -2.43 -2.59
CA PHE A 86 -7.05 -3.54 -2.19
C PHE A 86 -6.83 -3.76 -0.70
N LEU A 87 -7.88 -3.59 0.09
CA LEU A 87 -7.84 -3.79 1.53
C LEU A 87 -8.98 -4.72 1.91
N ASP A 88 -8.68 -5.65 2.80
CA ASP A 88 -9.71 -6.41 3.46
C ASP A 88 -10.22 -5.60 4.65
N GLU A 89 -11.39 -4.98 4.49
CA GLU A 89 -12.02 -4.12 5.48
C GLU A 89 -13.23 -4.79 6.17
N ASP A 90 -13.60 -6.01 5.75
CA ASP A 90 -14.78 -6.71 6.27
C ASP A 90 -14.46 -7.53 7.52
N TYR A 91 -14.33 -6.82 8.64
CA TYR A 91 -14.15 -7.43 9.95
C TYR A 91 -15.41 -8.14 10.48
N THR A 92 -16.56 -7.95 9.84
CA THR A 92 -17.82 -8.57 10.29
C THR A 92 -17.88 -10.06 9.92
N ALA A 93 -17.12 -10.46 8.89
CA ALA A 93 -16.89 -11.84 8.51
C ALA A 93 -15.57 -12.36 9.12
N ALA A 94 -15.55 -12.56 10.43
CA ALA A 94 -14.34 -13.00 11.17
C ALA A 94 -13.71 -14.31 10.66
N ASP A 95 -14.49 -15.16 9.99
CA ASP A 95 -14.03 -16.40 9.35
C ASP A 95 -13.32 -16.17 8.00
N LYS A 96 -13.48 -14.99 7.41
CA LYS A 96 -12.92 -14.60 6.10
C LYS A 96 -11.93 -13.44 6.18
N PHE A 97 -11.92 -12.70 7.28
CA PHE A 97 -11.04 -11.57 7.49
C PHE A 97 -9.57 -12.00 7.47
N THR A 98 -8.81 -11.39 6.57
CA THR A 98 -7.40 -11.72 6.33
C THR A 98 -6.43 -10.75 6.98
N ALA A 99 -6.88 -9.54 7.32
CA ALA A 99 -6.03 -8.42 7.75
C ALA A 99 -4.89 -8.12 6.74
N LEU A 100 -5.12 -8.34 5.44
CA LEU A 100 -4.15 -8.08 4.39
C LEU A 100 -4.51 -6.82 3.59
N GLY A 101 -3.49 -6.23 2.97
CA GLY A 101 -3.65 -5.10 2.07
C GLY A 101 -2.61 -5.09 0.96
N ASN A 102 -2.99 -4.60 -0.21
CA ASN A 102 -2.09 -4.36 -1.34
C ASN A 102 -2.29 -2.95 -1.87
N LEU A 103 -1.23 -2.15 -1.88
CA LEU A 103 -1.21 -0.81 -2.44
C LEU A 103 -0.24 -0.79 -3.62
N TYR A 104 -0.76 -0.45 -4.79
CA TYR A 104 0.01 -0.29 -6.01
C TYR A 104 0.11 1.18 -6.35
N PHE A 105 1.31 1.69 -6.55
CA PHE A 105 1.58 3.05 -7.02
C PHE A 105 2.29 2.99 -8.36
N ILE A 106 1.80 3.74 -9.33
CA ILE A 106 2.35 3.73 -10.69
C ILE A 106 2.82 5.13 -11.05
N HIS A 107 4.09 5.23 -11.44
CA HIS A 107 4.74 6.46 -11.85
C HIS A 107 4.16 6.96 -13.17
N GLU A 108 4.07 8.28 -13.35
CA GLU A 108 3.53 8.96 -14.53
C GLU A 108 4.19 8.50 -15.86
N ASP A 109 5.48 8.12 -15.80
CA ASP A 109 6.26 7.64 -16.95
C ASP A 109 5.83 6.25 -17.49
N VAL A 110 4.96 5.51 -16.78
CA VAL A 110 4.47 4.20 -17.22
C VAL A 110 3.22 4.40 -18.08
N SER A 111 3.31 4.20 -19.40
CA SER A 111 2.20 4.45 -20.32
C SER A 111 1.00 3.53 -20.08
N ASP A 112 1.20 2.22 -20.25
CA ASP A 112 0.13 1.24 -20.35
C ASP A 112 0.04 0.38 -19.08
N VAL A 113 -1.02 0.57 -18.32
CA VAL A 113 -1.31 -0.17 -17.09
C VAL A 113 -2.67 -0.82 -17.24
N LEU A 114 -2.70 -2.14 -17.14
CA LEU A 114 -3.91 -2.93 -17.25
C LEU A 114 -4.05 -3.77 -15.98
N ILE A 115 -5.30 -3.94 -15.56
CA ILE A 115 -5.66 -4.82 -14.45
C ILE A 115 -6.69 -5.82 -14.95
N TRP A 116 -6.49 -7.08 -14.58
CA TRP A 116 -7.44 -8.15 -14.87
C TRP A 116 -7.97 -8.70 -13.56
N ASP A 117 -9.28 -8.75 -13.46
CA ASP A 117 -9.99 -9.50 -12.44
C ASP A 117 -10.52 -10.78 -13.10
N PHE A 118 -9.77 -11.86 -12.93
CA PHE A 118 -10.14 -13.16 -13.51
C PHE A 118 -11.21 -13.78 -12.62
N VAL A 119 -12.47 -13.61 -13.00
CA VAL A 119 -13.58 -14.38 -12.44
C VAL A 119 -13.45 -15.82 -12.96
N GLY A 120 -13.31 -16.79 -12.05
CA GLY A 120 -13.29 -18.20 -12.43
C GLY A 120 -14.63 -18.62 -13.04
N GLU A 121 -14.58 -19.41 -14.12
CA GLU A 121 -15.76 -20.14 -14.66
C GLU A 121 -16.27 -21.20 -13.67
#